data_AF-A0A6N2Z5R8-F1
#
_entry.id   AF-A0A6N2Z5R8-F1
#
_cell.length_a   1.000
_cell.length_b   1.000
_cell.length_c   1.000
_cell.angle_alpha   90.00
_cell.angle_beta   90.00
_cell.angle_gamma   90.00
#
_symmetry.space_group_name_H-M   'P 1'
#
loop_
_entity.id
_entity.type
_entity.pdbx_description
1 polymer ?
#
loop_
_entity_poly.entity_id
_entity_poly.type
_entity_poly.pdbx_seq_one_letter_code
_entity_poly.pdbx_strand_id
1 'polypeptide(L)' 'MTDQGWVKAGELHDGSKVLNSRKEYEVVESIEYKGYNEIEVYNLIVENYHTFFITELGLMVHNIDCKNATLGQIFKQFR' A
#
# COMPACT_ATOMS: atom_id res chain seq x y z
N MET A 1 2.55 21.58 -2.48
CA MET A 1 2.20 20.28 -1.89
C MET A 1 1.63 19.47 -3.03
N THR A 2 2.34 18.45 -3.50
CA THR A 2 1.88 17.73 -4.69
C THR A 2 0.85 16.68 -4.28
N ASP A 3 -0.41 16.98 -4.63
CA ASP A 3 -1.60 16.12 -4.58
C ASP A 3 -1.46 14.88 -5.50
N GLN A 4 -0.40 14.08 -5.36
CA GLN A 4 -0.19 12.92 -6.23
C GLN A 4 -1.19 11.78 -5.95
N GLY A 5 -2.00 11.89 -4.87
CA GLY A 5 -3.00 10.90 -4.52
C GLY A 5 -2.35 9.55 -4.22
N TRP A 6 -2.80 8.51 -4.91
CA TRP A 6 -2.27 7.16 -4.76
C TRP A 6 -1.09 6.90 -5.71
N VAL A 7 0.01 6.38 -5.17
CA VAL A 7 1.24 6.08 -5.89
C VAL A 7 1.56 4.59 -5.74
N LYS A 8 2.08 3.94 -6.79
CA LYS A 8 2.51 2.54 -6.69
C LYS A 8 3.68 2.43 -5.73
N ALA A 9 3.69 1.41 -4.87
CA ALA A 9 4.78 1.20 -3.91
C ALA A 9 6.17 1.12 -4.58
N GLY A 10 6.27 0.57 -5.79
CA GLY A 10 7.52 0.49 -6.55
C GLY A 10 8.00 1.82 -7.16
N GLU A 11 7.19 2.87 -7.12
CA GLU A 11 7.52 4.23 -7.59
C GLU A 11 7.90 5.16 -6.43
N LEU A 12 7.83 4.69 -5.17
CA LEU A 12 8.33 5.43 -4.02
C LEU A 12 9.86 5.58 -4.10
N HIS A 13 10.36 6.63 -3.47
CA HIS A 13 11.79 6.92 -3.31
C HIS A 13 12.07 7.57 -1.95
N ASP A 14 13.33 7.60 -1.54
CA ASP A 14 13.77 8.29 -0.32
C ASP A 14 13.25 9.73 -0.30
N GLY A 15 12.73 10.17 0.85
CA GLY A 15 12.06 11.46 1.02
C GLY A 15 10.59 11.50 0.57
N SER A 16 10.05 10.43 -0.02
CA SER A 16 8.61 10.32 -0.29
C SER A 16 7.81 10.44 1.00
N LYS A 17 6.63 11.07 0.91
CA LYS A 17 5.72 11.27 2.05
C LYS A 17 4.52 10.35 1.95
N VAL A 18 4.26 9.58 3.00
CA VAL A 18 3.16 8.60 3.07
C VAL A 18 2.23 9.00 4.21
N LEU A 19 0.92 8.95 3.97
CA LEU A 19 -0.06 9.34 4.99
C LEU A 19 -0.24 8.21 6.02
N ASN A 20 -0.28 8.56 7.31
CA ASN A 20 -0.57 7.64 8.39
C ASN A 20 -2.03 7.75 8.90
N SER A 21 -2.39 6.88 9.84
CA SER A 21 -3.73 6.84 10.46
C SER A 21 -4.09 8.08 11.29
N ARG A 22 -3.10 8.87 11.71
CA ARG A 22 -3.26 10.17 12.37
C ARG A 22 -3.47 11.32 11.37
N LYS A 23 -3.49 11.04 10.07
CA LYS A 23 -3.54 12.02 8.98
C LYS A 23 -2.31 12.92 8.93
N GLU A 24 -1.18 12.39 9.36
CA GLU A 24 0.14 13.02 9.27
C GLU A 24 0.99 12.31 8.22
N TYR A 25 2.07 12.95 7.78
CA TYR A 25 2.98 12.35 6.81
C TYR A 25 4.19 11.73 7.51
N GLU A 26 4.41 10.46 7.25
CA GLU A 26 5.68 9.76 7.50
C GLU A 26 6.59 9.92 6.27
N VAL A 27 7.91 9.95 6.50
CA VAL A 27 8.91 10.10 5.43
C VAL A 27 9.60 8.76 5.20
N VAL A 28 9.69 8.34 3.94
CA VAL A 28 10.48 7.17 3.56
C VAL A 28 11.96 7.51 3.72
N GLU A 29 12.62 6.90 4.71
CA GLU A 29 14.04 7.15 4.98
C GLU A 29 14.96 6.46 3.96
N SER A 30 14.63 5.23 3.58
CA SER A 30 15.40 4.43 2.62
C SER A 30 14.56 3.33 1.98
N ILE A 31 14.90 2.91 0.76
CA ILE A 31 14.32 1.75 0.08
C ILE A 31 15.37 0.66 -0.16
N GLU A 32 15.03 -0.57 0.23
CA GLU A 32 15.83 -1.77 -0.02
C GLU A 32 15.08 -2.73 -0.96
N TYR A 33 15.74 -3.19 -2.03
CA TYR A 33 15.18 -4.19 -2.94
C TYR A 33 15.68 -5.58 -2.59
N LYS A 34 14.76 -6.48 -2.25
CA LYS A 34 15.06 -7.89 -1.97
C LYS A 34 14.50 -8.77 -3.09
N GLY A 35 15.37 -9.54 -3.72
CA GLY A 35 15.01 -10.55 -4.71
C GLY A 35 14.65 -11.88 -4.04
N TYR A 36 13.57 -12.49 -4.48
CA TYR A 36 13.14 -13.82 -4.05
C TYR A 36 12.81 -14.64 -5.30
N ASN A 37 13.15 -15.94 -5.30
CA ASN A 37 12.74 -16.84 -6.39
C ASN A 37 11.23 -17.10 -6.34
N GLU A 38 10.70 -17.32 -5.13
CA GLU A 38 9.26 -17.43 -4.84
C GLU A 38 9.05 -16.98 -3.39
N ILE A 39 8.01 -16.18 -3.13
CA ILE A 39 7.61 -15.76 -1.79
C ILE A 39 6.10 -15.66 -1.71
N GLU A 40 5.52 -16.14 -0.62
CA GLU A 40 4.09 -15.97 -0.39
C GLU A 40 3.78 -14.53 0.03
N VAL A 41 2.85 -13.89 -0.68
CA VAL A 41 2.31 -12.59 -0.30
C VAL A 41 0.79 -12.64 -0.15
N TYR A 42 0.29 -11.82 0.75
CA TYR A 42 -1.12 -11.78 1.13
C TYR A 42 -1.69 -10.39 0.81
N ASN A 43 -2.90 -10.36 0.29
CA ASN A 43 -3.67 -9.13 0.06
C ASN A 43 -5.05 -9.26 0.72
N LEU A 44 -5.57 -8.16 1.26
CA LEU A 44 -6.82 -8.10 2.00
C LEU A 44 -7.80 -7.17 1.27
N ILE A 45 -9.00 -7.63 0.95
CA ILE A 45 -10.06 -6.73 0.50
C ILE A 45 -10.98 -6.44 1.68
N VAL A 46 -11.14 -5.16 2.03
CA VAL A 46 -12.10 -4.72 3.04
C VAL A 46 -13.43 -4.44 2.35
N GLU A 47 -14.52 -4.88 2.95
CA GLU A 47 -15.86 -4.68 2.38
C GLU A 47 -16.16 -3.18 2.27
N ASN A 48 -16.63 -2.72 1.11
CA ASN A 48 -17.00 -1.32 0.80
C ASN A 48 -15.86 -0.29 0.85
N TYR A 49 -14.65 -0.67 1.29
CA TYR A 49 -13.50 0.21 1.40
C TYR A 49 -12.26 -0.51 0.84
N HIS A 50 -11.58 0.09 -0.12
CA HIS A 50 -10.37 -0.49 -0.72
C HIS A 50 -9.09 0.11 -0.14
N THR A 51 -9.18 0.54 1.11
CA THR A 51 -8.15 1.28 1.81
C THR A 51 -8.05 0.77 3.23
N PHE A 52 -6.82 0.55 3.69
CA PHE A 52 -6.53 0.07 5.03
C PHE A 52 -5.17 0.59 5.50
N PHE A 53 -4.94 0.48 6.81
CA PHE A 53 -3.66 0.85 7.41
C PHE A 53 -2.80 -0.40 7.64
N ILE A 54 -1.50 -0.30 7.36
CA ILE A 54 -0.52 -1.38 7.56
C ILE A 54 0.56 -0.96 8.55
N THR A 55 1.23 -1.96 9.13
CA THR A 55 2.33 -1.81 10.10
C THR A 55 1.94 -1.09 11.39
N GLU A 56 2.84 -1.06 12.37
CA GLU A 56 2.66 -0.30 13.61
C GLU A 56 2.65 1.23 13.37
N LEU A 57 3.22 1.68 12.25
CA LEU A 57 3.21 3.08 11.84
C LEU A 57 1.83 3.52 11.31
N GLY A 58 0.94 2.58 11.00
CA GLY A 58 -0.40 2.86 10.49
C GLY A 58 -0.39 3.56 9.13
N LEU A 59 0.45 3.10 8.19
CA LEU A 59 0.57 3.68 6.85
C LEU A 59 -0.65 3.34 5.99
N MET A 60 -1.19 4.33 5.27
CA MET A 60 -2.39 4.20 4.46
C MET A 60 -2.06 3.60 3.09
N VAL A 61 -2.72 2.50 2.73
CA VAL A 61 -2.56 1.83 1.43
C VAL A 61 -3.92 1.58 0.78
N HIS A 62 -3.93 1.43 -0.54
CA HIS A 62 -5.10 0.97 -1.29
C HIS A 62 -4.73 -0.23 -2.15
N ASN A 63 -5.70 -1.12 -2.39
CA ASN A 63 -5.46 -2.35 -3.16
C ASN A 63 -6.38 -2.51 -4.38
N ILE A 64 -7.09 -1.45 -4.75
CA ILE A 64 -7.95 -1.45 -5.92
C ILE A 64 -7.36 -0.62 -7.06
N ASP A 65 -7.42 -1.18 -8.27
CA ASP A 65 -7.46 -0.38 -9.49
C ASP A 65 -8.89 0.16 -9.61
N CYS A 66 -9.07 1.48 -9.43
CA CYS A 66 -10.36 2.17 -9.20
C CYS A 66 -11.47 1.95 -10.26
N LYS A 67 -11.27 1.04 -11.21
CA LYS A 67 -12.16 0.73 -12.32
C LYS A 67 -13.09 -0.47 -12.08
N ASN A 68 -12.79 -1.46 -11.21
CA ASN A 68 -13.55 -2.73 -11.16
C ASN A 68 -13.68 -3.41 -9.77
N ALA A 69 -14.23 -2.75 -8.75
CA ALA A 69 -14.41 -3.38 -7.43
C ALA A 69 -15.63 -4.33 -7.35
N THR A 70 -15.43 -5.57 -6.87
CA THR A 70 -16.50 -6.39 -6.27
C THR A 70 -16.04 -6.98 -4.94
N LEU A 71 -17.02 -7.32 -4.09
CA LEU A 71 -16.99 -7.52 -2.63
C LEU A 71 -15.88 -8.43 -2.03
N GLY A 72 -15.59 -8.17 -0.74
CA GLY A 72 -14.41 -8.57 0.02
C GLY A 72 -14.06 -10.05 0.08
N GLN A 73 -12.78 -10.35 -0.21
CA GLN A 73 -12.14 -11.66 -0.14
C GLN A 73 -10.64 -11.48 0.17
N ILE A 74 -10.03 -12.42 0.91
CA ILE A 74 -8.57 -12.52 1.08
C ILE A 74 -8.06 -13.49 0.03
N PHE A 75 -7.05 -13.10 -0.73
CA PHE A 75 -6.46 -13.99 -1.74
C PHE A 75 -4.95 -14.06 -1.58
N LYS A 76 -4.44 -15.28 -1.75
CA LYS A 76 -3.00 -15.52 -1.93
C LYS A 76 -2.60 -15.01 -3.30
N GLN A 77 -1.60 -14.14 -3.36
CA GLN A 77 -1.06 -13.65 -4.62
C GLN A 77 0.33 -14.27 -4.80
N PHE A 78 0.57 -14.88 -5.95
CA PHE A 78 1.89 -15.34 -6.34
C PHE A 78 2.54 -14.20 -7.13
N ARG A 79 3.79 -13.89 -6.82
CA ARG A 79 4.59 -12.93 -7.57
C ARG A 79 5.78 -13.63 -8.19
#